data_AF-A0A151J133-F1
#
_entry.id   AF-A0A151J133-F1
#
_cell.length_a   1.000
_cell.length_b   1.000
_cell.length_c   1.000
_cell.angle_alpha   90.00
_cell.angle_beta   90.00
_cell.angle_gamma   90.00
#
_symmetry.space_group_name_H-M   'P 1'
#
loop_
_entity.id
_entity.type
_entity.pdbx_description
1 polymer ?
#
loop_
_entity_poly.entity_id
_entity_poly.type
_entity_poly.pdbx_seq_one_letter_code
_entity_poly.pdbx_strand_id
1 'polypeptide(L)'
;MEKDRLDPVKSRRPDLPITSGQGGRVASSGGTLSSYVVRNLGLSKRIEDDQDRREAILKYAKIAEEEPYWIAPAYKKTQPTIFQSDDQDSGPSNKNQKP
;
A
#
# COMPACT_ATOMS: atom_id res chain seq x y z
N MET A 1 -48.26 28.96 3.58
CA MET A 1 -47.94 27.64 2.98
C MET A 1 -47.31 27.77 1.60
N GLU A 2 -47.96 28.36 0.59
CA GLU A 2 -47.28 28.61 -0.72
C GLU A 2 -46.15 29.64 -0.60
N LYS A 3 -46.35 30.72 0.17
CA LYS A 3 -45.32 31.75 0.40
C LYS A 3 -44.05 31.21 1.07
N ASP A 4 -44.17 30.19 1.92
CA ASP A 4 -43.01 29.54 2.59
C ASP A 4 -42.24 28.60 1.65
N ARG A 5 -42.83 28.20 0.52
CA ARG A 5 -42.16 27.42 -0.54
C ARG A 5 -41.33 28.28 -1.49
N LEU A 6 -41.56 29.60 -1.54
CA LEU A 6 -40.78 30.53 -2.36
C LEU A 6 -39.42 30.87 -1.74
N ASP A 7 -39.22 30.66 -0.44
CA ASP A 7 -37.94 30.89 0.22
C ASP A 7 -37.02 29.66 0.05
N PRO A 8 -35.89 29.78 -0.67
CA PRO A 8 -34.98 28.65 -0.92
C PRO A 8 -34.30 28.12 0.35
N VAL A 9 -34.24 28.90 1.42
CA VAL A 9 -33.64 28.47 2.69
C VAL A 9 -34.64 27.67 3.52
N LYS A 10 -35.89 28.17 3.62
CA LYS A 10 -36.95 27.55 4.43
C LYS A 10 -37.59 26.33 3.76
N SER A 11 -37.53 26.25 2.43
CA SER A 11 -38.00 25.10 1.64
C SER A 11 -36.94 24.01 1.43
N ARG A 12 -35.69 24.24 1.88
CA ARG A 12 -34.59 23.28 1.72
C ARG A 12 -34.79 22.07 2.63
N ARG A 13 -35.12 20.92 2.05
CA ARG A 13 -35.05 19.65 2.76
C ARG A 13 -33.60 19.26 3.05
N PRO A 14 -33.30 18.59 4.17
CA PRO A 14 -31.99 18.00 4.42
C PRO A 14 -31.56 17.06 3.28
N ASP A 15 -30.26 17.00 3.00
CA ASP A 15 -29.69 16.08 2.02
C ASP A 15 -29.97 14.63 2.45
N LEU A 16 -30.57 13.84 1.54
CA LEU A 16 -30.81 12.43 1.80
C LEU A 16 -29.47 11.65 1.77
N PRO A 17 -29.39 10.52 2.50
CA PRO A 17 -28.26 9.61 2.34
C PRO A 17 -28.13 9.17 0.88
N ILE A 18 -26.90 9.22 0.37
CA ILE A 18 -26.60 9.01 -1.05
C ILE A 18 -26.68 7.52 -1.41
N THR A 19 -27.49 7.18 -2.40
CA THR A 19 -27.61 5.80 -2.91
C THR A 19 -26.70 5.53 -4.11
N SER A 20 -26.36 6.57 -4.89
CA SER A 20 -25.50 6.50 -6.06
C SER A 20 -24.41 7.58 -5.96
N GLY A 21 -23.20 7.25 -6.39
CA GLY A 21 -22.08 8.18 -6.35
C GLY A 21 -22.20 9.18 -7.50
N GLN A 22 -22.67 10.39 -7.22
CA GLN A 22 -22.79 11.46 -8.19
C GLN A 22 -22.25 12.77 -7.59
N GLY A 23 -21.56 13.58 -8.40
CA GLY A 23 -21.07 14.91 -7.97
C GLY A 23 -19.91 14.88 -6.97
N GLY A 24 -19.00 13.91 -7.07
CA GLY A 24 -17.83 13.79 -6.18
C GLY A 24 -18.11 13.12 -4.83
N ARG A 25 -19.36 12.72 -4.58
CA ARG A 25 -19.74 11.93 -3.41
C ARG A 25 -19.69 10.43 -3.74
N VAL A 26 -19.16 9.62 -2.82
CA VAL A 26 -19.05 8.16 -2.97
C VAL A 26 -20.20 7.50 -2.24
N ALA A 27 -21.12 6.85 -2.95
CA ALA A 27 -22.20 6.08 -2.32
C ALA A 27 -21.70 4.79 -1.67
N SER A 28 -22.53 4.21 -0.81
CA SER A 28 -22.32 2.87 -0.26
C SER A 28 -22.00 1.89 -1.39
N SER A 29 -20.83 1.26 -1.25
CA SER A 29 -20.17 0.38 -2.22
C SER A 29 -21.17 -0.55 -2.91
N GLY A 30 -21.22 -0.52 -4.25
CA GLY A 30 -21.98 -1.53 -5.00
C GLY A 30 -22.61 -1.06 -6.30
N GLY A 31 -23.04 0.20 -6.39
CA GLY A 31 -23.97 0.64 -7.44
C GLY A 31 -23.39 0.93 -8.83
N THR A 32 -22.08 1.14 -8.98
CA THR A 32 -21.47 1.51 -10.27
C THR A 32 -20.55 0.43 -10.83
N LEU A 33 -20.50 0.33 -12.16
CA LEU A 33 -19.58 -0.56 -12.86
C LEU A 33 -18.11 -0.27 -12.49
N SER A 34 -17.74 1.01 -12.33
CA SER A 34 -16.41 1.40 -11.86
C SER A 34 -16.09 0.80 -10.49
N SER A 35 -17.06 0.80 -9.57
CA SER A 35 -16.90 0.18 -8.25
C SER A 35 -16.80 -1.35 -8.34
N TYR A 36 -17.50 -1.99 -9.27
CA TYR A 36 -17.40 -3.43 -9.54
C TYR A 36 -16.04 -3.84 -10.12
N VAL A 37 -15.53 -3.09 -11.10
CA VAL A 37 -14.21 -3.33 -11.70
C VAL A 37 -13.09 -3.14 -10.68
N VAL A 38 -13.14 -2.07 -9.88
CA VAL A 38 -12.16 -1.83 -8.81
C VAL A 38 -12.19 -2.96 -7.76
N ARG A 39 -13.39 -3.45 -7.39
CA ARG A 39 -13.51 -4.57 -6.44
C ARG A 39 -12.94 -5.87 -6.99
N ASN A 40 -13.33 -6.24 -8.21
CA ASN A 40 -12.99 -7.55 -8.75
C ASN A 40 -11.56 -7.61 -9.29
N LEU A 41 -11.13 -6.56 -9.98
CA LEU A 41 -9.82 -6.50 -10.61
C LEU A 41 -8.76 -5.99 -9.62
N GLY A 42 -9.09 -4.92 -8.88
CA GLY A 42 -8.16 -4.26 -7.96
C GLY A 42 -7.87 -5.01 -6.66
N LEU A 43 -8.76 -5.90 -6.19
CA LEU A 43 -8.47 -6.75 -5.02
C LEU A 43 -8.01 -8.17 -5.37
N SER A 44 -8.05 -8.59 -6.64
CA SER A 44 -7.65 -9.94 -7.06
C SER A 44 -6.16 -10.25 -6.81
N LYS A 45 -5.33 -9.20 -6.85
CA LYS A 45 -3.95 -9.21 -6.36
C LYS A 45 -3.87 -8.16 -5.27
N ARG A 46 -4.20 -8.53 -4.05
CA ARG A 46 -3.68 -7.80 -2.89
C ARG A 46 -2.16 -7.95 -2.93
N ILE A 47 -1.49 -7.05 -3.65
CA ILE A 47 -0.14 -6.67 -3.27
C ILE A 47 -0.38 -6.08 -1.89
N GLU A 48 0.02 -6.80 -0.86
CA GLU A 48 -0.01 -6.27 0.50
C GLU A 48 0.89 -5.04 0.48
N ASP A 49 0.29 -3.85 0.38
CA ASP A 49 0.99 -2.55 0.43
C ASP A 49 1.76 -2.37 1.75
N ASP A 50 1.50 -3.23 2.73
CA ASP A 50 2.14 -3.32 4.04
C ASP A 50 3.40 -4.21 4.06
N GLN A 51 3.88 -4.70 2.92
CA GLN A 51 5.15 -5.42 2.89
C GLN A 51 6.30 -4.44 3.16
N ASP A 52 6.88 -4.53 4.35
CA ASP A 52 8.09 -3.81 4.70
C ASP A 52 9.14 -4.05 3.62
N ARG A 53 9.63 -2.97 3.00
CA ARG A 53 10.53 -3.04 1.83
C ARG A 53 11.75 -3.92 2.08
N ARG A 54 12.21 -3.96 3.33
CA ARG A 54 13.31 -4.82 3.77
C ARG A 54 12.94 -6.30 3.65
N GLU A 55 11.78 -6.70 4.15
CA GLU A 55 11.33 -8.10 4.12
C GLU A 55 11.09 -8.59 2.70
N ALA A 56 10.53 -7.72 1.85
CA ALA A 56 10.33 -8.00 0.43
C ALA A 56 11.65 -8.30 -0.28
N ILE A 57 12.71 -7.52 -0.04
CA ILE A 57 14.05 -7.78 -0.61
C ILE A 57 14.66 -9.06 -0.03
N LEU A 58 14.56 -9.26 1.29
CA LEU A 58 15.13 -10.44 1.97
C LEU A 58 14.49 -11.76 1.51
N LYS A 59 13.20 -11.76 1.14
CA LYS A 59 12.50 -12.94 0.60
C LYS A 59 13.19 -13.52 -0.63
N TYR A 60 13.76 -12.66 -1.48
CA TYR A 60 14.43 -13.06 -2.72
C TYR A 60 15.95 -13.24 -2.57
N ALA A 61 16.54 -12.92 -1.41
CA ALA A 61 17.97 -13.03 -1.19
C ALA A 61 18.49 -14.46 -1.41
N LYS A 62 17.81 -15.46 -0.85
CA LYS A 62 18.18 -16.89 -1.01
C LYS A 62 18.11 -17.34 -2.47
N ILE A 63 17.05 -16.93 -3.18
CA ILE A 63 16.86 -17.29 -4.59
C ILE A 63 17.97 -16.68 -5.46
N ALA A 64 18.37 -15.45 -5.15
CA ALA A 64 19.45 -14.77 -5.88
C ALA A 64 20.83 -15.41 -5.64
N GLU A 65 21.04 -16.04 -4.47
CA GLU A 65 22.26 -16.79 -4.14
C GLU A 65 22.30 -18.16 -4.84
N GLU A 66 21.17 -18.88 -4.86
CA GLU A 66 21.06 -20.23 -5.44
C GLU A 66 21.05 -20.21 -6.98
N GLU A 67 20.31 -19.28 -7.60
CA GLU A 67 20.18 -19.19 -9.06
C GLU A 67 20.57 -17.80 -9.61
N PRO A 68 21.87 -17.46 -9.57
CA PRO A 68 22.36 -16.17 -10.05
C PRO A 68 22.36 -16.13 -11.58
N TYR A 69 21.33 -15.52 -12.20
CA TYR A 69 21.25 -15.43 -13.67
C TYR A 69 21.73 -14.07 -14.23
N TRP A 70 21.18 -12.95 -13.76
CA TRP A 70 21.38 -11.65 -14.43
C TRP A 70 22.64 -10.86 -14.01
N ILE A 71 22.98 -10.83 -12.73
CA ILE A 71 23.94 -9.84 -12.18
C ILE A 71 25.14 -10.53 -11.54
N ALA A 72 24.89 -11.44 -10.62
CA ALA A 72 25.95 -12.10 -9.86
C ALA A 72 27.04 -12.75 -10.72
N PRO A 73 26.77 -13.46 -11.84
CA PRO A 73 27.82 -14.09 -12.64
C PRO A 73 28.84 -13.11 -13.21
N ALA A 74 28.39 -11.92 -13.63
CA ALA A 74 29.24 -10.92 -14.26
C ALA A 74 30.22 -10.28 -13.27
N TYR A 75 29.75 -10.02 -12.05
CA TYR A 75 30.53 -9.30 -11.05
C TYR A 75 31.33 -10.21 -10.09
N LYS A 76 31.20 -11.54 -10.17
CA LYS A 76 31.96 -12.47 -9.29
C LYS A 76 33.47 -12.22 -9.28
N LYS A 77 34.05 -11.76 -10.39
CA LYS A 77 35.50 -11.58 -10.55
C LYS A 77 35.99 -10.18 -10.23
N THR A 78 35.14 -9.17 -10.41
CA THR A 78 35.54 -7.75 -10.39
C THR A 78 34.99 -7.00 -9.19
N GLN A 79 34.07 -7.61 -8.43
CA GLN A 79 33.47 -6.96 -7.27
C GLN A 79 34.51 -6.81 -6.14
N PRO A 80 34.84 -5.57 -5.74
CA PRO A 80 35.72 -5.34 -4.60
C PRO A 80 35.00 -5.68 -3.30
N THR A 81 35.76 -6.17 -2.30
CA THR A 81 35.24 -6.38 -0.96
C THR A 81 35.11 -5.02 -0.25
N ILE A 82 33.88 -4.50 -0.19
CA ILE A 82 33.56 -3.20 0.41
C ILE A 82 33.09 -3.30 1.87
N PHE A 83 32.70 -4.50 2.32
CA PHE A 83 32.28 -4.74 3.70
C PHE A 83 33.47 -5.24 4.52
N GLN A 84 33.64 -4.68 5.71
CA GLN A 84 34.56 -5.24 6.70
C GLN A 84 34.05 -6.62 7.10
N SER A 85 34.95 -7.60 7.18
CA SER A 85 34.62 -8.92 7.70
C SER A 85 34.25 -8.81 9.18
N ASP A 86 33.16 -9.48 9.59
CA ASP A 86 32.57 -9.44 10.94
C ASP A 86 33.51 -9.93 12.08
N ASP A 87 34.79 -10.18 11.80
CA ASP A 87 35.81 -10.55 12.78
C ASP A 87 36.25 -9.36 13.67
N GLN A 88 35.73 -8.15 13.42
CA GLN A 88 35.97 -6.97 14.26
C GLN A 88 34.63 -6.33 14.65
N ASP A 89 34.38 -6.28 15.96
CA ASP A 89 33.24 -5.66 16.66
C ASP A 89 31.90 -6.42 16.71
N SER A 90 31.90 -7.50 17.52
CA SER A 90 30.75 -7.84 18.36
C SER A 90 30.54 -6.75 19.44
N GLY A 91 30.01 -5.59 19.04
CA GLY A 91 29.51 -4.55 19.96
C GLY A 91 28.19 -4.97 20.62
N PRO A 92 27.89 -4.54 21.86
CA PRO A 92 26.98 -5.25 22.75
C PRO A 92 25.52 -5.12 22.28
N SER A 93 24.92 -6.27 22.03
CA SER A 93 23.47 -6.47 22.02
C SER A 93 22.90 -6.17 23.41
N ASN A 94 22.09 -5.12 23.49
CA ASN A 94 21.03 -4.82 24.48
C ASN A 94 21.08 -3.37 24.97
N LYS A 95 20.02 -2.61 24.65
CA LYS A 95 19.46 -1.41 25.31
C LYS A 95 18.47 -0.79 24.29
N ASN A 96 17.14 -0.84 24.44
CA ASN A 96 16.35 -0.53 25.62
C ASN A 96 14.95 -1.18 25.52
N GLN A 97 14.57 -1.99 26.50
CA GLN A 97 13.19 -2.02 26.96
C GLN A 97 13.10 -0.96 28.07
N LYS A 98 12.15 -0.02 27.96
CA LYS A 98 11.78 0.89 29.04
C LYS A 98 10.31 0.67 29.41
N PRO A 99 9.98 0.94 30.69
CA PRO A 99 8.84 0.38 31.42
C PRO A 99 7.49 0.92 30.98
#